data_AF-A0A656HER8-F1
#
_entry.id   AF-A0A656HER8-F1
#
_cell.length_a   1.000
_cell.length_b   1.000
_cell.length_c   1.000
_cell.angle_alpha   90.00
_cell.angle_beta   90.00
_cell.angle_gamma   90.00
#
_symmetry.space_group_name_H-M   'P 1'
#
loop_
_entity.id
_entity.type
_entity.pdbx_description
1 polymer ?
#
loop_
_entity_poly.entity_id
_entity_poly.type
_entity_poly.pdbx_seq_one_letter_code
_entity_poly.pdbx_strand_id
1 'polypeptide(L)'
;MAAPSQLQIRYIEEEDRILLRMNTVAGEEFRFWFTRRLLLRLWPVLQEGLVSSPAARQQLDYSSRQAIMAFEHERAQSKAEFNNPFRETENLPLGQDPLLIVRVGFRNKENGSFAFALKDNDGKGIDLTLTHDLLHLLCKLLDDAAQKSDWNMPELLQGVTETSAPVAAHRLN
;
A
#
# COMPACT_ATOMS: atom_id res chain seq x y z
N MET A 1 16.31 -1.57 8.95
CA MET A 1 15.03 -1.36 8.25
C MET A 1 14.08 -2.45 8.69
N ALA A 2 12.88 -2.09 9.12
CA ALA A 2 11.90 -3.10 9.54
C ALA A 2 11.23 -3.75 8.32
N ALA A 3 10.87 -5.02 8.48
CA ALA A 3 10.09 -5.78 7.51
C ALA A 3 8.65 -5.93 8.04
N PRO A 4 7.65 -5.31 7.40
CA PRO A 4 6.26 -5.44 7.82
C PRO A 4 5.75 -6.87 7.61
N SER A 5 5.00 -7.39 8.57
CA SER A 5 4.33 -8.70 8.51
C SER A 5 2.81 -8.56 8.34
N GLN A 6 2.22 -7.51 8.89
CA GLN A 6 0.78 -7.22 8.78
C GLN A 6 0.55 -5.72 8.60
N LEU A 7 -0.47 -5.34 7.83
CA LEU A 7 -0.91 -3.96 7.63
C LEU A 7 -2.40 -3.85 7.95
N GLN A 8 -2.79 -2.77 8.62
CA GLN A 8 -4.18 -2.37 8.79
C GLN A 8 -4.26 -0.87 8.52
N ILE A 9 -5.20 -0.48 7.65
CA ILE A 9 -5.42 0.92 7.29
C ILE A 9 -6.91 1.22 7.47
N ARG A 10 -7.20 2.33 8.14
CA ARG A 10 -8.57 2.81 8.32
C ARG A 10 -8.60 4.33 8.19
N TYR A 11 -9.63 4.84 7.54
CA TYR A 11 -10.00 6.24 7.67
C TYR A 11 -10.74 6.43 9.01
N ILE A 12 -10.41 7.49 9.73
CA ILE A 12 -11.00 7.88 11.01
C ILE A 12 -11.67 9.23 10.79
N GLU A 13 -13.00 9.22 10.78
CA GLU A 13 -13.84 10.36 10.42
C GLU A 13 -13.68 11.52 11.38
N GLU A 14 -13.60 11.24 12.68
CA GLU A 14 -13.51 12.26 13.74
C GLU A 14 -12.21 13.07 13.67
N GLU A 15 -11.15 12.44 13.16
CA GLU A 15 -9.81 13.05 13.03
C GLU A 15 -9.56 13.61 11.62
N ASP A 16 -10.42 13.31 10.65
CA ASP A 16 -10.21 13.52 9.21
C ASP A 16 -8.82 13.03 8.76
N ARG A 17 -8.48 11.80 9.16
CA ARG A 17 -7.14 11.19 8.95
C ARG A 17 -7.21 9.70 8.69
N ILE A 18 -6.19 9.20 8.00
CA ILE A 18 -5.99 7.76 7.81
C ILE A 18 -5.00 7.25 8.84
N LEU A 19 -5.40 6.23 9.60
CA LEU A 19 -4.57 5.47 10.52
C LEU A 19 -3.94 4.29 9.77
N LEU A 20 -2.62 4.26 9.70
CA LEU A 20 -1.84 3.09 9.31
C LEU A 20 -1.29 2.41 10.56
N ARG A 21 -1.63 1.14 10.77
CA ARG A 21 -1.02 0.25 11.75
C ARG A 21 -0.23 -0.83 11.02
N MET A 22 0.98 -1.13 11.48
CA MET A 22 1.74 -2.26 10.97
C MET A 22 2.38 -3.03 12.10
N ASN A 23 2.40 -4.35 11.94
CA ASN A 23 3.26 -5.20 12.73
C ASN A 23 4.52 -5.54 11.93
N THR A 24 5.64 -5.71 12.62
CA THR A 24 6.87 -6.24 12.04
C THR A 24 6.99 -7.73 12.30
N VAL A 25 7.89 -8.40 11.58
CA VAL A 25 8.29 -9.79 11.87
C VAL A 25 8.89 -9.95 13.27
N ALA A 26 9.35 -8.86 13.90
CA ALA A 26 9.89 -8.85 15.25
C ALA A 26 8.81 -8.68 16.35
N GLY A 27 7.53 -8.62 15.98
CA GLY A 27 6.42 -8.47 16.93
C GLY A 27 6.26 -7.05 17.48
N GLU A 28 6.83 -6.06 16.81
CA GLU A 28 6.65 -4.64 17.11
C GLU A 28 5.48 -4.07 16.32
N GLU A 29 4.68 -3.21 16.94
CA GLU A 29 3.66 -2.43 16.26
C GLU A 29 4.09 -0.97 16.08
N PHE A 30 3.84 -0.44 14.89
CA PHE A 30 3.99 0.96 14.56
C PHE A 30 2.66 1.54 14.08
N ARG A 31 2.33 2.74 14.55
CA ARG A 31 1.07 3.43 14.27
C ARG A 31 1.36 4.81 13.70
N PHE A 32 0.71 5.17 12.61
CA PHE A 32 0.98 6.38 11.86
C PHE A 32 -0.30 7.09 11.43
N TRP A 33 -0.34 8.41 11.61
CA TRP A 33 -1.38 9.25 11.01
C TRP A 33 -0.94 9.80 9.68
N PHE A 34 -1.75 9.58 8.65
CA PHE A 34 -1.63 10.18 7.34
C PHE A 34 -2.75 11.22 7.15
N THR A 35 -2.34 12.43 6.78
CA THR A 35 -3.28 13.50 6.42
C THR A 35 -3.60 13.44 4.94
N ARG A 36 -4.72 14.05 4.53
CA ARG A 36 -5.07 14.24 3.12
C ARG A 36 -3.94 14.84 2.30
N ARG A 37 -3.31 15.92 2.80
CA ARG A 37 -2.20 16.59 2.10
C ARG A 37 -0.97 15.70 1.93
N LEU A 38 -0.65 14.89 2.94
CA LEU A 38 0.44 13.93 2.85
C LEU A 38 0.12 12.89 1.77
N LEU A 39 -1.10 12.36 1.81
CA LEU A 39 -1.52 11.30 0.91
C LEU A 39 -1.54 11.75 -0.55
N LEU A 40 -2.04 12.96 -0.84
CA LEU A 40 -2.00 13.56 -2.18
C LEU A 40 -0.57 13.67 -2.75
N ARG A 41 0.42 13.94 -1.90
CA ARG A 41 1.83 14.02 -2.32
C ARG A 41 2.46 12.65 -2.51
N LEU A 42 2.06 11.68 -1.69
CA LEU A 42 2.53 10.30 -1.75
C LEU A 42 1.93 9.53 -2.94
N TRP A 43 0.70 9.88 -3.34
CA TRP A 43 -0.06 9.19 -4.39
C TRP A 43 0.72 8.94 -5.69
N PRO A 44 1.27 9.95 -6.39
CA PRO A 44 1.99 9.72 -7.65
C PRO A 44 3.23 8.86 -7.47
N VAL A 45 3.87 8.93 -6.29
CA VAL A 45 5.07 8.14 -5.97
C VAL A 45 4.71 6.66 -5.79
N LEU A 46 3.57 6.36 -5.17
CA LEU A 46 3.05 4.99 -5.09
C LEU A 46 2.69 4.45 -6.47
N GLN A 47 2.02 5.24 -7.30
CA GLN A 47 1.68 4.87 -8.67
C GLN A 47 2.92 4.52 -9.50
N GLU A 48 3.96 5.36 -9.43
CA GLU A 48 5.24 5.09 -10.10
C GLU A 48 5.90 3.80 -9.58
N GLY A 49 5.80 3.54 -8.28
CA GLY A 49 6.26 2.30 -7.65
C GLY A 49 5.56 1.06 -8.20
N LEU A 50 4.24 1.12 -8.43
CA LEU A 50 3.47 0.00 -8.99
C LEU A 50 3.84 -0.29 -10.46
N VAL A 51 4.08 0.75 -11.27
CA VAL A 51 4.48 0.59 -12.69
C VAL A 51 5.96 0.19 -12.80
N SER A 52 6.72 0.32 -11.73
CA SER A 52 8.16 0.05 -11.68
C SER A 52 8.54 -1.43 -11.66
N SER A 53 7.57 -2.35 -11.74
CA SER A 53 7.85 -3.79 -11.79
C SER A 53 8.72 -4.12 -13.02
N PRO A 54 9.78 -4.94 -12.89
CA PRO A 54 10.62 -5.31 -14.03
C PRO A 54 9.83 -5.93 -15.19
N ALA A 55 8.78 -6.70 -14.88
CA ALA A 55 7.90 -7.32 -15.86
C ALA A 55 7.07 -6.28 -16.64
N ALA A 56 6.51 -5.27 -15.95
CA ALA A 56 5.79 -4.18 -16.59
C ALA A 56 6.74 -3.29 -17.43
N ARG A 57 7.95 -3.01 -16.96
CA ARG A 57 8.93 -2.17 -17.71
C ARG A 57 9.40 -2.81 -19.03
N GLN A 58 9.36 -4.14 -19.14
CA GLN A 58 9.76 -4.85 -20.35
C GLN A 58 8.73 -4.75 -21.48
N GLN A 59 7.47 -4.42 -21.16
CA GLN A 59 6.40 -4.29 -22.15
C GLN A 59 6.33 -2.86 -22.68
N LEU A 60 6.35 -2.72 -24.01
CA LEU A 60 6.22 -1.42 -24.67
C LEU A 60 4.76 -0.97 -24.78
N ASP A 61 3.84 -1.92 -24.94
CA ASP A 61 2.43 -1.63 -25.09
C ASP A 61 1.77 -1.32 -23.73
N TYR A 62 0.81 -0.39 -23.75
CA TYR A 62 0.17 0.10 -22.53
C TYR A 62 -0.80 -0.93 -21.93
N SER A 63 -1.55 -1.63 -22.77
CA SER A 63 -2.54 -2.64 -22.36
C SER A 63 -1.93 -3.82 -21.60
N SER A 64 -0.80 -4.35 -22.06
CA SER A 64 -0.10 -5.47 -21.43
C SER A 64 0.52 -5.03 -20.12
N ARG A 65 1.04 -3.80 -20.03
CA ARG A 65 1.51 -3.25 -18.75
C ARG A 65 0.39 -3.20 -17.72
N GLN A 66 -0.80 -2.72 -18.11
CA GLN A 66 -1.97 -2.71 -17.24
C GLN A 66 -2.41 -4.11 -16.82
N ALA A 67 -2.45 -5.07 -17.76
CA ALA A 67 -2.82 -6.45 -17.47
C ALA A 67 -1.85 -7.13 -16.49
N ILE A 68 -0.54 -6.92 -16.66
CA ILE A 68 0.48 -7.42 -15.73
C ILE A 68 0.29 -6.79 -14.35
N MET A 69 0.12 -5.47 -14.27
CA MET A 69 -0.08 -4.78 -13.00
C MET A 69 -1.35 -5.26 -12.28
N ALA A 70 -2.45 -5.45 -13.02
CA ALA A 70 -3.70 -5.99 -12.50
C ALA A 70 -3.49 -7.39 -11.90
N PHE A 71 -2.83 -8.27 -12.65
CA PHE A 71 -2.52 -9.62 -12.20
C PHE A 71 -1.61 -9.63 -10.95
N GLU A 72 -0.57 -8.79 -10.92
CA GLU A 72 0.31 -8.64 -9.76
C GLU A 72 -0.46 -8.13 -8.53
N HIS A 73 -1.41 -7.22 -8.74
CA HIS A 73 -2.26 -6.66 -7.70
C HIS A 73 -3.22 -7.71 -7.11
N GLU A 74 -3.93 -8.45 -7.96
CA GLU A 74 -4.81 -9.55 -7.54
C GLU A 74 -4.04 -10.65 -6.80
N ARG A 75 -2.86 -11.00 -7.30
CA ARG A 75 -1.97 -11.98 -6.67
C ARG A 75 -1.55 -11.54 -5.27
N ALA A 76 -1.16 -10.26 -5.13
CA ALA A 76 -0.75 -9.72 -3.84
C ALA A 76 -1.87 -9.80 -2.80
N GLN A 77 -3.10 -9.42 -3.18
CA GLN A 77 -4.28 -9.50 -2.30
C GLN A 77 -4.63 -10.94 -1.92
N SER A 78 -4.46 -11.88 -2.84
CA SER A 78 -4.79 -13.29 -2.60
C SER A 78 -3.82 -14.02 -1.67
N LYS A 79 -2.70 -13.40 -1.27
CA LYS A 79 -1.72 -14.05 -0.38
C LYS A 79 -2.29 -14.21 1.03
N ALA A 80 -2.35 -15.47 1.47
CA ALA A 80 -2.87 -15.85 2.79
C ALA A 80 -2.19 -15.11 3.96
N GLU A 81 -0.89 -14.80 3.85
CA GLU A 81 -0.14 -14.09 4.89
C GLU A 81 -0.73 -12.72 5.21
N PHE A 82 -1.29 -12.04 4.20
CA PHE A 82 -1.89 -10.71 4.30
C PHE A 82 -3.37 -10.71 4.69
N ASN A 83 -4.04 -11.86 4.59
CA ASN A 83 -5.44 -12.02 4.97
C ASN A 83 -5.63 -12.41 6.45
N ASN A 84 -4.54 -12.55 7.19
CA ASN A 84 -4.60 -12.84 8.62
C ASN A 84 -5.14 -11.63 9.41
N PRO A 85 -6.00 -11.84 10.42
CA PRO A 85 -6.42 -10.79 11.32
C PRO A 85 -5.23 -10.06 11.93
N PHE A 86 -5.34 -8.73 12.05
CA PHE A 86 -4.31 -7.90 12.66
C PHE A 86 -4.13 -8.31 14.13
N ARG A 87 -2.89 -8.61 14.52
CA ARG A 87 -2.58 -9.03 15.89
C ARG A 87 -2.26 -7.81 16.74
N GLU A 88 -2.88 -7.71 17.90
CA GLU A 88 -2.52 -6.69 18.90
C GLU A 88 -1.19 -7.06 19.57
N THR A 89 -0.35 -6.08 19.84
CA THR A 89 0.92 -6.24 20.57
C THR A 89 1.15 -5.05 21.50
N GLU A 90 1.81 -5.30 22.63
CA GLU A 90 2.17 -4.25 23.60
C GLU A 90 3.53 -3.62 23.27
N ASN A 91 4.30 -4.22 22.36
CA ASN A 91 5.60 -3.70 21.94
C ASN A 91 5.42 -2.56 20.93
N LEU A 92 5.48 -1.33 21.43
CA LEU A 92 5.21 -0.09 20.69
C LEU A 92 6.44 0.84 20.71
N PRO A 93 7.45 0.63 19.83
CA PRO A 93 8.73 1.35 19.92
C PRO A 93 8.63 2.86 19.75
N LEU A 94 7.58 3.37 19.09
CA LEU A 94 7.36 4.81 18.91
C LEU A 94 6.41 5.43 19.94
N GLY A 95 5.86 4.62 20.85
CA GLY A 95 4.84 5.02 21.82
C GLY A 95 3.44 4.52 21.45
N GLN A 96 2.49 4.73 22.37
CA GLN A 96 1.11 4.29 22.22
C GLN A 96 0.33 5.12 21.18
N ASP A 97 0.60 6.42 21.15
CA ASP A 97 -0.05 7.35 20.24
C ASP A 97 0.49 7.21 18.81
N PRO A 98 -0.39 7.21 17.79
CA PRO A 98 0.07 7.15 16.41
C PRO A 98 0.89 8.40 16.04
N LEU A 99 2.03 8.19 15.39
CA LEU A 99 2.93 9.25 14.99
C LEU A 99 2.41 9.98 13.74
N LEU A 100 2.28 11.30 13.82
CA LEU A 100 1.89 12.11 12.66
C LEU A 100 3.03 12.21 11.66
N ILE A 101 2.81 11.64 10.46
CA ILE A 101 3.81 11.66 9.41
C ILE A 101 3.69 12.95 8.60
N VAL A 102 4.83 13.60 8.38
CA VAL A 102 4.93 14.83 7.56
C VAL A 102 5.97 14.70 6.46
N ARG A 103 6.88 13.73 6.56
CA ARG A 103 7.92 13.44 5.57
C ARG A 103 7.89 11.98 5.19
N VAL A 104 7.87 11.74 3.88
CA VAL A 104 7.89 10.42 3.29
C VAL A 104 9.03 10.34 2.28
N GLY A 105 9.82 9.28 2.37
CA GLY A 105 10.84 8.95 1.38
C GLY A 105 10.50 7.62 0.72
N PHE A 106 10.58 7.55 -0.61
CA PHE A 106 10.35 6.33 -1.38
C PHE A 106 11.49 6.15 -2.37
N ARG A 107 12.15 4.99 -2.37
CA ARG A 107 13.26 4.70 -3.28
C ARG A 107 13.24 3.24 -3.72
N ASN A 108 13.51 3.00 -5.00
CA ASN A 108 13.75 1.66 -5.52
C ASN A 108 15.11 1.14 -5.04
N LYS A 109 15.20 -0.13 -4.65
CA LYS A 109 16.45 -0.81 -4.33
C LYS A 109 16.88 -1.70 -5.50
N GLU A 110 18.17 -1.99 -5.57
CA GLU A 110 18.77 -2.82 -6.63
C GLU A 110 18.18 -4.24 -6.69
N ASN A 111 17.74 -4.77 -5.54
CA ASN A 111 17.10 -6.09 -5.45
C ASN A 111 15.60 -6.10 -5.83
N GLY A 112 15.06 -5.00 -6.36
CA GLY A 112 13.65 -4.90 -6.76
C GLY A 112 12.66 -4.62 -5.62
N SER A 113 13.12 -4.45 -4.38
CA SER A 113 12.30 -3.99 -3.27
C SER A 113 12.31 -2.46 -3.14
N PHE A 114 11.46 -1.90 -2.28
CA PHE A 114 11.33 -0.46 -2.09
C PHE A 114 11.74 -0.07 -0.67
N ALA A 115 12.53 0.99 -0.53
CA ALA A 115 12.77 1.65 0.75
C ALA A 115 11.69 2.70 0.99
N PHE A 116 10.94 2.56 2.08
CA PHE A 116 9.86 3.48 2.44
C PHE A 116 10.10 4.07 3.82
N ALA A 117 10.47 5.35 3.86
CA ALA A 117 10.75 6.08 5.10
C ALA A 117 9.53 6.92 5.49
N LEU A 118 9.08 6.77 6.74
CA LEU A 118 7.99 7.52 7.34
C LEU A 118 8.55 8.31 8.53
N LYS A 119 8.51 9.64 8.47
CA LYS A 119 9.09 10.51 9.50
C LYS A 119 8.15 11.64 9.89
N ASP A 120 8.22 12.02 11.17
CA ASP A 120 7.61 13.24 11.69
C ASP A 120 8.50 14.48 11.38
N ASN A 121 8.16 15.60 12.01
CA ASN A 121 8.87 16.86 11.80
C ASN A 121 10.28 16.85 12.42
N ASP A 122 10.47 16.11 13.50
CA ASP A 122 11.74 16.02 14.24
C ASP A 122 12.66 14.91 13.71
N GLY A 123 12.15 14.07 12.80
CA GLY A 123 12.90 12.98 12.17
C GLY A 123 12.72 11.64 12.87
N LYS A 124 11.86 11.59 13.89
CA LYS A 124 11.41 10.34 14.50
C LYS A 124 10.52 9.59 13.51
N GLY A 125 10.62 8.26 13.51
CA GLY A 125 9.84 7.39 12.64
C GLY A 125 10.66 6.18 12.19
N ILE A 126 10.30 5.57 11.06
CA ILE A 126 10.84 4.27 10.65
C ILE A 126 11.20 4.23 9.16
N ASP A 127 12.16 3.35 8.84
CA ASP A 127 12.48 2.99 7.47
C ASP A 127 12.09 1.53 7.24
N LEU A 128 11.16 1.34 6.31
CA LEU A 128 10.59 0.05 5.93
C LEU A 128 11.23 -0.46 4.65
N THR A 129 11.27 -1.77 4.51
CA THR A 129 11.48 -2.42 3.21
C THR A 129 10.19 -3.04 2.75
N LEU A 130 9.67 -2.56 1.61
CA LEU A 130 8.48 -3.11 0.98
C LEU A 130 8.87 -4.04 -0.15
N THR A 131 8.36 -5.27 -0.12
CA THR A 131 8.38 -6.14 -1.30
C THR A 131 7.37 -5.61 -2.33
N HIS A 132 7.44 -6.11 -3.55
CA HIS A 132 6.47 -5.75 -4.58
C HIS A 132 5.03 -6.08 -4.17
N ASP A 133 4.79 -7.28 -3.64
CA ASP A 133 3.45 -7.67 -3.16
C ASP A 133 2.98 -6.79 -2.00
N LEU A 134 3.87 -6.41 -1.09
CA LEU A 134 3.52 -5.54 0.03
C LEU A 134 3.20 -4.11 -0.43
N LEU A 135 3.87 -3.62 -1.47
CA LEU A 135 3.53 -2.34 -2.09
C LEU A 135 2.13 -2.37 -2.69
N HIS A 136 1.79 -3.44 -3.43
CA HIS A 136 0.44 -3.63 -3.99
C HIS A 136 -0.63 -3.68 -2.91
N LEU A 137 -0.39 -4.43 -1.82
CA LEU A 137 -1.29 -4.47 -0.68
C LEU A 137 -1.46 -3.11 -0.01
N LEU A 138 -0.35 -2.41 0.26
CA LEU A 138 -0.36 -1.06 0.83
C LEU A 138 -1.20 -0.11 -0.03
N CYS A 139 -1.01 -0.16 -1.35
CA CYS A 139 -1.77 0.67 -2.28
C CYS A 139 -3.25 0.35 -2.24
N LYS A 140 -3.64 -0.94 -2.26
CA LYS A 140 -5.05 -1.36 -2.13
C LYS A 140 -5.69 -0.79 -0.85
N LEU A 141 -5.03 -0.99 0.29
CA LEU A 141 -5.55 -0.57 1.59
C LEU A 141 -5.64 0.96 1.74
N LEU A 142 -4.68 1.70 1.15
CA LEU A 142 -4.73 3.16 1.10
C LEU A 142 -5.83 3.66 0.17
N ASP A 143 -6.03 3.03 -0.98
CA ASP A 143 -7.11 3.35 -1.92
C ASP A 143 -8.48 3.15 -1.25
N ASP A 144 -8.70 1.99 -0.62
CA ASP A 144 -9.93 1.70 0.11
C ASP A 144 -10.22 2.70 1.24
N ALA A 145 -9.19 3.12 1.97
CA ALA A 145 -9.34 4.13 3.02
C ALA A 145 -9.60 5.53 2.45
N ALA A 146 -8.96 5.88 1.32
CA ALA A 146 -9.16 7.16 0.64
C ALA A 146 -10.54 7.28 -0.03
N GLN A 147 -11.10 6.18 -0.55
CA GLN A 147 -12.46 6.18 -1.09
C GLN A 147 -13.50 6.38 0.02
N LYS A 148 -13.25 5.86 1.22
CA LYS A 148 -14.12 6.09 2.39
C LYS A 148 -14.01 7.49 2.98
N SER A 149 -13.01 8.27 2.61
CA SER A 149 -12.77 9.58 3.21
C SER A 149 -13.44 10.74 2.47
N ASP A 150 -14.10 10.48 1.34
CA ASP A 150 -14.70 11.51 0.47
C ASP A 150 -13.70 12.63 0.07
N TRP A 151 -12.40 12.33 0.11
CA TRP A 151 -11.35 13.30 -0.21
C TRP A 151 -11.23 13.59 -1.71
N ASN A 152 -12.04 12.91 -2.54
CA ASN A 152 -11.97 12.92 -4.00
C ASN A 152 -10.56 12.60 -4.51
N MET A 153 -9.96 11.57 -3.94
CA MET A 153 -8.65 11.07 -4.36
C MET A 153 -8.81 10.29 -5.68
N PRO A 154 -7.89 10.44 -6.65
CA PRO A 154 -7.89 9.58 -7.82
C PRO A 154 -7.60 8.13 -7.42
N GLU A 155 -8.09 7.15 -8.17
CA GLU A 155 -7.72 5.75 -7.92
C GLU A 155 -6.21 5.54 -8.09
N LEU A 156 -5.60 4.73 -7.20
CA LEU A 156 -4.18 4.37 -7.34
C LEU A 156 -3.91 3.55 -8.60
N LEU A 157 -4.84 2.69 -9.00
CA LEU A 157 -4.72 1.82 -10.18
C LEU A 157 -5.67 2.25 -11.28
N GLN A 158 -5.39 3.38 -11.92
CA GLN A 158 -6.20 3.85 -13.05
C GLN A 158 -6.14 2.86 -14.22
N GLY A 159 -7.30 2.31 -14.59
CA GLY A 159 -7.44 1.39 -15.72
C GLY A 159 -7.27 -0.09 -15.38
N VAL A 160 -7.17 -0.45 -14.10
CA VAL A 160 -7.41 -1.83 -13.63
C VAL A 160 -8.90 -1.97 -13.30
N THR A 161 -9.76 -1.66 -14.25
CA THR A 161 -11.19 -1.96 -14.10
C THR A 161 -11.35 -3.48 -14.20
N GLU A 162 -11.96 -4.06 -13.17
CA GLU A 162 -12.42 -5.43 -13.08
C GLU A 162 -12.86 -5.98 -14.46
N THR A 163 -12.06 -6.89 -15.03
CA THR A 163 -12.65 -7.93 -15.88
C THR A 163 -13.22 -8.99 -14.95
N SER A 164 -14.21 -8.62 -14.13
CA SER A 164 -15.18 -9.54 -13.57
C SER A 164 -16.44 -9.50 -14.43
N ALA A 165 -16.28 -9.71 -15.73
CA ALA A 165 -17.39 -10.25 -16.52
C ALA A 165 -17.38 -11.76 -16.32
N PRO A 166 -18.52 -12.40 -15.96
CA PRO A 166 -18.56 -13.85 -15.95
C PRO A 166 -18.26 -14.30 -17.38
N VAL A 167 -17.32 -15.24 -17.52
CA VAL A 167 -17.18 -16.00 -18.75
C VAL A 167 -18.54 -16.63 -18.99
N ALA A 168 -19.34 -15.99 -19.85
CA ALA A 168 -20.61 -16.52 -20.31
C ALA A 168 -20.29 -17.90 -20.87
N ALA A 169 -20.83 -18.93 -20.22
CA ALA A 169 -20.71 -20.31 -20.64
C ALA A 169 -21.13 -20.42 -22.10
N HIS A 170 -20.16 -20.47 -23.01
CA HIS A 170 -20.41 -20.85 -24.39
C HIS A 170 -20.62 -22.36 -24.37
N ARG A 171 -21.88 -22.78 -24.25
CA ARG A 171 -22.28 -24.13 -24.64
C ARG A 171 -22.11 -24.22 -26.15
N LEU A 172 -21.15 -25.03 -26.58
CA LEU A 172 -21.09 -25.52 -27.96
C LEU A 172 -21.97 -26.77 -28.03
N ASN A 173 -23.02 -26.68 -28.86
CA ASN A 173 -23.62 -27.85 -29.52
C ASN A 173 -22.78 -28.19 -30.75
#